data_AF-A0A966BFI0-F1
#
_entry.id   AF-A0A966BFI0-F1
#
_cell.length_a   1.000
_cell.length_b   1.000
_cell.length_c   1.000
_cell.angle_alpha   90.00
_cell.angle_beta   90.00
_cell.angle_gamma   90.00
#
_symmetry.space_group_name_H-M   'P 1'
#
loop_
_entity.id
_entity.type
_entity.pdbx_description
1 polymer ?
#
loop_
_entity_poly.entity_id
_entity_poly.type
_entity_poly.pdbx_seq_one_letter_code
_entity_poly.pdbx_strand_id
1 'polypeptide(L)'
;MIEALVSAEIPVMGHLGLTPQSVNVLGGFRVQAKNVEDAAVLIEDAQLLEKAGVFAIVLEGIPDVAARLVTESIDVPTIGIGAGPHTDGQVLVFHDLVGLENGVRPKFVRRYAELAEDATKAVSAYASDVRSGLFPNQSETYHASSAVTEEISIYGSKLNS
;
A
#
# COMPACT_ATOMS: atom_id res chain seq x y z
N MET A 1 -8.10 -16.75 -20.52
CA MET A 1 -7.93 -15.29 -20.33
C MET A 1 -6.46 -14.92 -20.14
N ILE A 2 -5.76 -15.52 -19.17
CA ILE A 2 -4.32 -15.27 -18.92
C ILE A 2 -3.49 -15.48 -20.19
N GLU A 3 -3.62 -16.65 -20.83
CA GLU A 3 -2.91 -16.95 -22.09
C GLU A 3 -3.15 -15.88 -23.19
N ALA A 4 -4.36 -15.33 -23.26
CA ALA A 4 -4.70 -14.29 -24.23
C ALA A 4 -4.05 -12.93 -23.89
N LEU A 5 -3.95 -12.59 -22.59
CA LEU A 5 -3.22 -11.39 -22.14
C LEU A 5 -1.72 -11.53 -22.41
N VAL A 6 -1.14 -12.67 -22.06
CA VAL A 6 0.28 -12.98 -22.30
C VAL A 6 0.58 -12.99 -23.80
N SER A 7 -0.29 -13.58 -24.63
CA SER A 7 -0.17 -13.54 -26.10
C SER A 7 -0.27 -12.14 -26.69
N ALA A 8 -0.89 -11.21 -25.96
CA ALA A 8 -0.95 -9.78 -26.30
C ALA A 8 0.20 -8.97 -25.67
N GLU A 9 1.25 -9.65 -25.18
CA GLU A 9 2.44 -9.04 -24.56
C GLU A 9 2.15 -8.28 -23.26
N ILE A 10 1.07 -8.62 -22.55
CA ILE A 10 0.74 -8.07 -21.23
C ILE A 10 1.22 -9.05 -20.15
N PRO A 11 2.24 -8.71 -19.34
CA PRO A 11 2.69 -9.56 -18.25
C PRO A 11 1.61 -9.70 -17.18
N VAL A 12 1.39 -10.93 -16.72
CA VAL A 12 0.38 -11.25 -15.70
C VAL A 12 1.06 -11.79 -14.45
N MET A 13 0.71 -11.22 -13.30
CA MET A 13 1.01 -11.77 -11.99
C MET A 13 -0.24 -12.46 -11.44
N GLY A 14 -0.10 -13.72 -11.04
CA GLY A 14 -1.16 -14.46 -10.37
C GLY A 14 -1.38 -13.96 -8.94
N HIS A 15 -2.56 -14.25 -8.37
CA HIS A 15 -2.84 -14.03 -6.95
C HIS A 15 -3.72 -15.16 -6.46
N LEU A 16 -3.23 -15.93 -5.49
CA LEU A 16 -3.94 -17.04 -4.85
C LEU A 16 -4.02 -16.88 -3.33
N GLY A 17 -4.89 -17.68 -2.71
CA GLY A 17 -5.19 -17.60 -1.29
C GLY A 17 -6.34 -16.62 -1.02
N LEU A 18 -6.18 -15.76 -0.03
CA LEU A 18 -7.16 -14.74 0.30
C LEU A 18 -7.13 -13.64 -0.77
N THR A 19 -8.04 -13.70 -1.74
CA THR A 19 -8.23 -12.63 -2.73
C THR A 19 -9.21 -11.58 -2.21
N PRO A 20 -8.78 -10.34 -1.86
CA PRO A 20 -9.65 -9.35 -1.23
C PRO A 20 -10.90 -8.98 -2.05
N GLN A 21 -10.86 -9.11 -3.38
CA GLN A 21 -12.01 -8.85 -4.25
C GLN A 21 -13.18 -9.81 -3.98
N SER A 22 -12.88 -10.99 -3.43
CA SER A 22 -13.86 -12.04 -3.11
C SER A 22 -14.27 -12.03 -1.63
N VAL A 23 -14.00 -10.95 -0.88
CA VAL A 23 -14.21 -10.88 0.58
C VAL A 23 -15.61 -11.28 1.03
N ASN A 24 -16.65 -10.93 0.27
CA ASN A 24 -18.04 -11.29 0.61
C ASN A 24 -18.30 -12.79 0.43
N VAL A 25 -17.72 -13.40 -0.61
CA VAL A 25 -17.81 -14.84 -0.87
C VAL A 25 -17.03 -15.63 0.17
N LEU A 26 -15.86 -15.12 0.57
CA LEU A 26 -14.98 -15.74 1.57
C LEU A 26 -15.45 -15.52 3.02
N GLY A 27 -16.48 -14.70 3.24
CA GLY A 27 -17.02 -14.40 4.57
C GLY A 27 -16.09 -13.54 5.42
N GLY A 28 -15.36 -12.63 4.79
CA GLY A 28 -14.38 -11.72 5.40
C GLY A 28 -12.92 -12.09 5.09
N PHE A 29 -12.00 -11.36 5.73
CA PHE A 29 -10.56 -11.61 5.64
C PHE A 29 -10.15 -12.83 6.46
N ARG A 30 -10.45 -14.01 5.93
CA ARG A 30 -10.15 -15.30 6.57
C ARG A 30 -8.93 -15.94 5.93
N VAL A 31 -8.10 -16.57 6.75
CA VAL A 31 -7.00 -17.41 6.27
C VAL A 31 -7.55 -18.57 5.42
N GLN A 32 -6.96 -18.79 4.25
CA GLN A 32 -7.32 -19.85 3.27
C GLN A 32 -6.40 -21.08 3.41
N ALA A 33 -6.68 -22.17 2.68
CA ALA A 33 -5.85 -23.38 2.65
C ALA A 33 -5.55 -23.99 4.04
N LYS A 34 -6.59 -24.10 4.88
CA LYS A 34 -6.45 -24.58 6.28
C LYS A 34 -6.53 -26.09 6.45
N ASN A 35 -7.02 -26.80 5.44
CA ASN A 35 -7.11 -28.26 5.39
C ASN A 35 -6.31 -28.77 4.18
N VAL A 36 -6.18 -30.09 4.09
CA VAL A 36 -5.34 -30.74 3.07
C VAL A 36 -5.94 -30.56 1.69
N GLU A 37 -7.26 -30.64 1.58
CA GLU A 37 -8.00 -30.53 0.33
C GLU A 37 -7.83 -29.14 -0.29
N ASP A 38 -8.02 -28.07 0.50
CA ASP A 38 -7.84 -26.69 0.05
C ASP A 38 -6.38 -26.40 -0.31
N ALA A 39 -5.42 -26.98 0.42
CA ALA A 39 -4.00 -26.82 0.12
C ALA A 39 -3.61 -27.55 -1.18
N ALA A 40 -4.20 -28.71 -1.46
CA ALA A 40 -3.99 -29.42 -2.72
C ALA A 40 -4.53 -28.63 -3.92
N VAL A 41 -5.74 -28.06 -3.79
CA VAL A 41 -6.33 -27.18 -4.81
C VAL A 41 -5.46 -25.95 -5.03
N LEU A 42 -4.92 -25.33 -3.97
CA LEU A 42 -4.04 -24.17 -4.08
C LEU A 42 -2.77 -24.48 -4.90
N ILE A 43 -2.18 -25.66 -4.72
CA ILE A 43 -0.99 -26.11 -5.46
C ILE A 43 -1.35 -26.34 -6.93
N GLU A 44 -2.48 -27.01 -7.20
CA GLU A 44 -2.96 -27.23 -8.56
C GLU A 44 -3.24 -25.91 -9.29
N ASP A 45 -3.92 -24.96 -8.63
CA ASP A 45 -4.19 -23.63 -9.17
C ASP A 45 -2.89 -22.88 -9.49
N ALA A 46 -1.86 -22.99 -8.65
CA ALA A 46 -0.57 -22.35 -8.89
C ALA A 46 0.12 -22.91 -10.14
N GLN A 47 0.10 -24.24 -10.31
CA GLN A 47 0.65 -24.91 -11.50
C GLN A 47 -0.13 -24.55 -12.77
N LEU A 48 -1.46 -24.41 -12.67
CA LEU A 48 -2.30 -23.97 -13.78
C LEU A 48 -2.00 -22.52 -14.18
N LEU A 49 -1.78 -21.63 -13.21
CA LEU A 49 -1.38 -20.23 -13.46
C LEU A 49 0.00 -20.17 -14.13
N GLU A 50 0.98 -20.92 -13.64
CA GLU A 50 2.30 -21.03 -14.26
C GLU A 50 2.20 -21.51 -15.70
N LYS A 51 1.47 -22.59 -15.94
CA LYS A 51 1.25 -23.13 -17.29
C LYS A 51 0.60 -22.11 -18.22
N ALA A 52 -0.27 -21.25 -17.70
CA ALA A 52 -0.91 -20.18 -18.47
C ALA A 52 0.03 -19.00 -18.78
N GLY A 53 1.24 -18.95 -18.18
CA GLY A 53 2.30 -18.00 -18.48
C GLY A 53 2.39 -16.79 -17.55
N VAL A 54 1.92 -16.90 -16.29
CA VAL A 54 2.17 -15.83 -15.30
C VAL A 54 3.67 -15.71 -15.02
N PHE A 55 4.15 -14.50 -14.74
CA PHE A 55 5.58 -14.30 -14.44
C PHE A 55 5.93 -14.45 -12.96
N ALA A 56 4.93 -14.40 -12.07
CA ALA A 56 5.04 -14.55 -10.62
C ALA A 56 3.64 -14.75 -10.02
N ILE A 57 3.57 -15.20 -8.76
CA ILE A 57 2.29 -15.42 -8.03
C ILE A 57 2.36 -14.79 -6.64
N VAL A 58 1.38 -13.96 -6.29
CA VAL A 58 1.15 -13.51 -4.90
C VAL A 58 0.41 -14.59 -4.13
N LEU A 59 0.88 -14.91 -2.93
CA LEU A 59 0.23 -15.80 -1.97
C LEU A 59 -0.21 -14.99 -0.74
N GLU A 60 -1.52 -14.81 -0.56
CA GLU A 60 -2.09 -13.99 0.51
C GLU A 60 -2.83 -14.82 1.56
N GLY A 61 -2.52 -14.59 2.84
CA GLY A 61 -3.31 -15.09 3.96
C GLY A 61 -3.48 -16.62 3.99
N ILE A 62 -2.39 -17.37 3.84
CA ILE A 62 -2.37 -18.85 3.88
C ILE A 62 -1.36 -19.36 4.92
N PRO A 63 -1.49 -20.60 5.43
CA PRO A 63 -0.46 -21.23 6.24
C PRO A 63 0.90 -21.28 5.55
N ASP A 64 1.96 -21.09 6.31
CA ASP A 64 3.35 -21.09 5.82
C ASP A 64 3.75 -22.42 5.16
N VAL A 65 3.23 -23.54 5.67
CA VAL A 65 3.43 -24.86 5.06
C VAL A 65 2.82 -24.96 3.67
N ALA A 66 1.63 -24.39 3.44
CA ALA A 66 0.99 -24.38 2.14
C ALA A 66 1.75 -23.47 1.17
N ALA A 67 2.17 -22.29 1.64
CA ALA A 67 2.98 -21.37 0.84
C ALA A 67 4.32 -21.97 0.40
N ARG A 68 4.99 -22.70 1.31
CA ARG A 68 6.22 -23.42 1.00
C ARG A 68 5.99 -24.47 -0.09
N LEU A 69 4.95 -25.30 0.06
CA LEU A 69 4.63 -26.34 -0.93
C LEU A 69 4.30 -25.76 -2.30
N VAL A 70 3.56 -24.65 -2.35
CA VAL A 70 3.31 -23.94 -3.62
C VAL A 70 4.63 -23.46 -4.24
N THR A 71 5.47 -22.77 -3.44
CA THR A 71 6.76 -22.22 -3.91
C THR A 71 7.70 -23.31 -4.42
N GLU A 72 7.72 -24.49 -3.78
CA GLU A 72 8.53 -25.63 -4.21
C GLU A 72 7.96 -26.37 -5.44
N SER A 73 6.72 -26.08 -5.84
CA SER A 73 5.98 -26.81 -6.89
C SER A 73 5.94 -26.14 -8.26
N ILE A 74 6.43 -24.89 -8.35
CA ILE A 74 6.44 -24.05 -9.55
C ILE A 74 7.82 -23.37 -9.68
N ASP A 75 8.21 -23.00 -10.91
CA ASP A 75 9.47 -22.33 -11.23
C ASP A 75 9.36 -20.80 -11.19
N VAL A 76 8.15 -20.24 -11.30
CA VAL A 76 7.92 -18.79 -11.24
C VAL A 76 7.98 -18.26 -9.79
N PRO A 77 8.54 -17.05 -9.55
CA PRO A 77 8.67 -16.53 -8.20
C PRO A 77 7.35 -16.36 -7.45
N THR A 78 7.34 -16.69 -6.16
CA THR A 78 6.21 -16.42 -5.26
C THR A 78 6.45 -15.20 -4.37
N ILE A 79 5.41 -14.39 -4.15
CA ILE A 79 5.46 -13.19 -3.29
C ILE A 79 4.45 -13.34 -2.16
N GLY A 80 4.94 -13.43 -0.92
CA GLY A 80 4.11 -13.68 0.25
C GLY A 80 3.56 -12.39 0.90
N ILE A 81 2.30 -12.43 1.34
CA ILE A 81 1.72 -11.49 2.30
C ILE A 81 0.86 -12.26 3.31
N GLY A 82 1.38 -12.43 4.52
CA GLY A 82 0.75 -13.33 5.48
C GLY A 82 0.79 -14.81 5.07
N ALA A 83 1.84 -15.21 4.33
CA ALA A 83 2.10 -16.56 3.85
C ALA A 83 3.38 -17.19 4.43
N GLY A 84 3.93 -16.61 5.50
CA GLY A 84 5.19 -17.06 6.09
C GLY A 84 6.44 -16.67 5.27
N PRO A 85 7.63 -17.13 5.69
CA PRO A 85 8.90 -16.69 5.13
C PRO A 85 9.40 -17.54 3.94
N HIS A 86 8.64 -18.55 3.52
CA HIS A 86 9.09 -19.57 2.56
C HIS A 86 8.80 -19.22 1.09
N THR A 87 8.26 -18.03 0.82
CA THR A 87 8.13 -17.50 -0.54
C THR A 87 9.39 -16.76 -0.96
N ASP A 88 9.60 -16.58 -2.27
CA ASP A 88 10.83 -15.95 -2.82
C ASP A 88 10.94 -14.46 -2.50
N GLY A 89 9.79 -13.79 -2.37
CA GLY A 89 9.69 -12.39 -1.98
C GLY A 89 8.56 -12.14 -0.98
N GLN A 90 8.47 -10.90 -0.51
CA GLN A 90 7.46 -10.47 0.45
C GLN A 90 6.86 -9.13 0.02
N VAL A 91 5.58 -8.92 0.31
CA VAL A 91 4.90 -7.64 0.09
C VAL A 91 4.09 -7.25 1.33
N LEU A 92 4.02 -5.95 1.60
CA LEU A 92 3.16 -5.34 2.60
C LEU A 92 2.55 -4.07 2.04
N VAL A 93 1.36 -3.70 2.53
CA VAL A 93 0.77 -2.40 2.24
C VAL A 93 1.61 -1.32 2.91
N PHE A 94 1.97 -0.27 2.18
CA PHE A 94 2.85 0.79 2.68
C PHE A 94 2.30 1.44 3.95
N HIS A 95 1.02 1.81 3.97
CA HIS A 95 0.37 2.45 5.13
C HIS A 95 0.44 1.60 6.40
N ASP A 96 0.27 0.27 6.25
CA ASP A 96 0.42 -0.69 7.34
C ASP A 96 1.87 -0.81 7.81
N LEU A 97 2.83 -0.77 6.89
CA LEU A 97 4.26 -0.84 7.17
C LEU A 97 4.75 0.38 7.94
N VAL A 98 4.31 1.58 7.57
CA VAL A 98 4.75 2.85 8.19
C VAL A 98 3.80 3.39 9.26
N GLY A 99 2.71 2.67 9.59
CA GLY A 99 1.77 3.07 10.64
C GLY A 99 1.08 4.40 10.34
N LEU A 100 0.62 4.61 9.10
CA LEU A 100 -0.10 5.81 8.68
C LEU A 100 -1.58 5.82 9.12
N GLU A 101 -2.12 4.67 9.51
CA GLU A 101 -3.50 4.53 9.96
C GLU A 101 -3.57 3.91 11.37
N ASN A 102 -4.53 4.38 12.17
CA ASN A 102 -4.79 3.88 13.53
C ASN A 102 -5.78 2.70 13.56
N GLY A 103 -5.93 2.00 12.43
CA GLY A 103 -6.85 0.88 12.27
C GLY A 103 -6.39 -0.43 12.94
N VAL A 104 -7.27 -1.44 12.89
CA VAL A 104 -6.96 -2.79 13.36
C VAL A 104 -5.87 -3.39 12.47
N ARG A 105 -4.72 -3.68 13.07
CA ARG A 105 -3.57 -4.24 12.38
C ARG A 105 -3.75 -5.74 12.09
N PRO A 106 -3.63 -6.19 10.83
CA PRO A 106 -3.55 -7.62 10.53
C PRO A 106 -2.36 -8.28 11.22
N LYS A 107 -2.52 -9.52 11.71
CA LYS A 107 -1.47 -10.24 12.46
C LYS A 107 -0.14 -10.35 11.71
N PHE A 108 -0.18 -10.45 10.38
CA PHE A 108 1.01 -10.64 9.53
C PHE A 108 1.79 -9.35 9.25
N VAL A 109 1.24 -8.17 9.55
CA VAL A 109 1.93 -6.89 9.35
C VAL A 109 2.95 -6.69 10.46
N ARG A 110 4.16 -6.21 10.14
CA ARG A 110 5.07 -5.56 11.11
C ARG A 110 5.12 -4.07 10.80
N ARG A 111 4.83 -3.22 11.79
CA ARG A 111 5.05 -1.77 11.71
C ARG A 111 6.52 -1.45 11.94
N TYR A 112 7.06 -0.61 11.09
CA TYR A 112 8.42 -0.07 11.17
C TYR A 112 8.44 1.41 11.58
N ALA A 113 7.28 2.08 11.56
CA ALA A 113 7.08 3.43 12.05
C ALA A 113 5.62 3.63 12.53
N GLU A 114 5.36 4.75 13.20
CA GLU A 114 4.03 5.20 13.63
C GLU A 114 3.78 6.62 13.08
N LEU A 115 3.79 6.76 11.75
CA LEU A 115 3.76 8.07 11.09
C LEU A 115 2.43 8.82 11.28
N ALA A 116 1.35 8.14 11.61
CA ALA A 116 0.06 8.77 11.91
C ALA A 116 0.20 9.83 13.02
N GLU A 117 0.95 9.51 14.09
CA GLU A 117 1.14 10.44 15.20
C GLU A 117 1.95 11.66 14.79
N ASP A 118 3.08 11.43 14.11
CA ASP A 118 3.98 12.52 13.71
C ASP A 118 3.33 13.43 12.69
N ALA A 119 2.60 12.87 11.72
CA ALA A 119 1.82 13.64 10.76
C ALA A 119 0.73 14.46 11.48
N THR A 120 0.01 13.86 12.44
CA THR A 120 -1.03 14.56 13.20
C THR A 120 -0.44 15.71 14.01
N LYS A 121 0.69 15.49 14.68
CA LYS A 121 1.41 16.52 15.45
C LYS A 121 1.86 17.66 14.54
N ALA A 122 2.49 17.36 13.41
CA ALA A 122 2.99 18.35 12.47
C ALA A 122 1.86 19.21 11.87
N VAL A 123 0.78 18.58 11.39
CA VAL A 123 -0.37 19.31 10.82
C VAL A 123 -1.08 20.14 11.88
N SER A 124 -1.20 19.64 13.12
CA SER A 124 -1.81 20.38 14.22
C SER A 124 -0.99 21.61 14.62
N ALA A 125 0.34 21.48 14.68
CA ALA A 125 1.26 22.58 14.95
C ALA A 125 1.17 23.64 13.85
N TYR A 126 1.29 23.24 12.59
CA TYR A 126 1.11 24.13 11.45
C TYR A 126 -0.23 24.88 11.49
N ALA A 127 -1.32 24.16 11.76
CA ALA A 127 -2.65 24.77 11.84
C ALA A 127 -2.76 25.75 13.03
N SER A 128 -2.06 25.50 14.14
CA SER A 128 -1.96 26.44 15.26
C SER A 128 -1.18 27.69 14.88
N ASP A 129 -0.05 27.53 14.18
CA ASP A 129 0.79 28.65 13.76
C ASP A 129 0.05 29.56 12.76
N VAL A 130 -0.70 28.97 11.82
CA VAL A 130 -1.56 29.73 10.91
C VAL A 130 -2.66 30.50 11.66
N ARG A 131 -3.37 29.84 12.59
CA ARG A 131 -4.46 30.49 13.34
C ARG A 131 -3.98 31.59 14.28
N SER A 132 -2.76 31.47 14.80
CA SER A 132 -2.14 32.46 15.70
C SER A 132 -1.37 33.54 14.95
N GLY A 133 -1.21 33.41 13.62
CA GLY A 133 -0.41 34.33 12.81
C GLY A 133 1.10 34.17 13.00
N LEU A 134 1.56 33.07 13.61
CA LEU A 134 2.98 32.72 13.72
C LEU A 134 3.55 32.19 12.39
N PHE A 135 2.70 31.63 11.53
CA PHE A 135 3.06 31.23 10.18
C PHE A 135 2.20 31.94 9.12
N PRO A 136 2.79 32.50 8.05
CA PRO A 136 4.23 32.72 7.90
C PRO A 136 4.74 33.83 8.83
N ASN A 137 5.96 33.68 9.35
CA ASN A 137 6.68 34.75 10.05
C ASN A 137 7.52 35.61 9.09
N GLN A 138 8.26 36.56 9.64
CA GLN A 138 9.08 37.50 8.86
C GLN A 138 10.15 36.79 8.00
N SER A 139 10.77 35.72 8.48
CA SER A 139 11.79 34.96 7.73
C SER A 139 11.20 34.06 6.64
N GLU A 140 9.92 33.73 6.76
CA GLU A 140 9.15 32.93 5.80
C GLU A 140 8.40 33.81 4.79
N THR A 141 8.59 35.13 4.87
CA THR A 141 7.92 36.12 4.04
C THR A 141 8.92 36.87 3.17
N TYR A 142 8.64 36.98 1.87
CA TYR A 142 9.40 37.87 0.99
C TYR A 142 8.94 39.32 1.19
N HIS A 143 9.90 40.23 1.37
CA HIS A 143 9.64 41.65 1.55
C HIS A 143 10.10 42.44 0.32
N ALA A 144 9.24 43.31 -0.19
CA ALA A 144 9.63 44.28 -1.19
C ALA A 144 10.46 45.41 -0.56
N SER A 145 11.32 46.05 -1.36
CA SER A 145 11.98 47.27 -0.93
C SER A 145 10.96 48.38 -0.62
N SER A 146 11.31 49.32 0.25
CA SER A 146 10.42 50.41 0.65
C SER A 146 9.83 51.18 -0.55
N ALA A 147 10.64 51.48 -1.55
CA ALA A 147 10.20 52.18 -2.77
C ALA A 147 9.13 51.38 -3.54
N VAL A 148 9.34 50.07 -3.70
CA VAL A 148 8.38 49.18 -4.39
C VAL A 148 7.09 49.02 -3.57
N THR A 149 7.20 48.95 -2.24
CA THR A 149 6.03 48.86 -1.34
C THR A 149 5.13 50.10 -1.43
N GLU A 150 5.71 51.30 -1.51
CA GLU A 150 4.96 52.55 -1.68
C GLU A 150 4.21 52.60 -3.02
N GLU A 151 4.87 52.24 -4.12
CA GLU A 151 4.25 52.19 -5.45
C GLU A 151 3.09 51.18 -5.51
N ILE A 152 3.28 49.97 -4.96
CA ILE A 152 2.23 48.94 -4.94
C ILE A 152 1.01 49.39 -4.11
N SER A 153 1.24 50.08 -3.00
CA SER A 153 0.15 50.54 -2.10
C SER A 153 -0.81 51.54 -2.77
N ILE A 154 -0.33 52.28 -3.79
CA ILE A 154 -1.16 53.19 -4.58
C ILE A 154 -2.24 52.44 -5.40
N TYR A 155 -2.00 51.18 -5.76
CA TYR A 155 -2.97 50.35 -6.47
C TYR A 155 -4.01 49.72 -5.53
N GLY A 156 -3.63 49.41 -4.28
CA GLY A 156 -4.54 48.84 -3.27
C GLY A 156 -5.60 49.83 -2.75
N SER A 157 -5.26 51.12 -2.63
CA SER A 157 -6.20 52.16 -2.19
C SER A 157 -7.31 52.46 -3.20
N LYS A 158 -7.11 52.13 -4.48
CA LYS A 158 -8.13 52.26 -5.55
C LYS A 158 -9.15 51.11 -5.60
N LEU A 159 -8.93 50.01 -4.87
CA LEU A 159 -9.83 48.85 -4.84
C LEU A 159 -10.91 48.94 -3.75
N ASN A 160 -10.75 49.87 -2.80
CA ASN A 160 -11.69 50.10 -1.68
C ASN A 160 -12.49 51.42 -1.80
N SER A 161 -12.47 52.06 -2.97
CA SER A 161 -13.27 53.24 -3.34
C SER A 161 -14.25 52.90 -4.44
#